data_AF-A0A9E6ELJ0-F1
#
_entry.id   AF-A0A9E6ELJ0-F1
#
_cell.length_a   1.000
_cell.length_b   1.000
_cell.length_c   1.000
_cell.angle_alpha   90.00
_cell.angle_beta   90.00
_cell.angle_gamma   90.00
#
_symmetry.space_group_name_H-M   'P 1'
#
loop_
_entity.id
_entity.type
_entity.pdbx_description
1 polymer ?
#
loop_
_entity_poly.entity_id
_entity_poly.type
_entity_poly.pdbx_seq_one_letter_code
_entity_poly.pdbx_strand_id
1 'polypeptide(L)'
;MLAWITGTGLVGSGVLSAVSNFVFIKPRATYGQPQRFSIGKPEDFPAGTRIALEARRICVVREGNKLAALSTTCTHLGCIVGLADTGFACPCHGSRLDR
;
A
#
# COMPACT_ATOMS: atom_id res chain seq x y z
N MET A 1 50.48 10.31 -22.20
CA MET A 1 49.37 11.27 -22.42
C MET A 1 48.04 10.55 -22.65
N LEU A 2 47.87 9.73 -23.71
CA LEU A 2 46.58 9.08 -24.02
C LEU A 2 46.01 8.19 -22.91
N ALA A 3 46.83 7.33 -22.28
CA ALA A 3 46.36 6.40 -21.23
C ALA A 3 45.74 7.10 -20.01
N TRP A 4 46.24 8.30 -19.69
CA TRP A 4 45.70 9.12 -18.59
C TRP A 4 44.33 9.71 -18.95
N ILE A 5 44.16 10.17 -20.19
CA ILE A 5 42.89 10.73 -20.69
C ILE A 5 41.82 9.64 -20.77
N THR A 6 42.16 8.43 -21.21
CA THR A 6 41.21 7.31 -21.26
C THR A 6 40.84 6.81 -19.88
N GLY A 7 41.80 6.77 -18.94
CA GLY A 7 41.55 6.37 -17.55
C GLY A 7 40.60 7.31 -16.82
N THR A 8 40.80 8.63 -16.94
CA THR A 8 39.90 9.62 -16.32
C THR A 8 38.52 9.64 -16.96
N GLY A 9 38.43 9.46 -18.28
CA GLY A 9 37.16 9.33 -19.00
C GLY A 9 36.33 8.13 -18.51
N LEU A 10 36.95 6.96 -18.39
CA LEU A 10 36.27 5.73 -17.94
C LEU A 10 35.76 5.87 -16.50
N VAL A 11 36.60 6.39 -15.60
CA VAL A 11 36.22 6.62 -14.20
C VAL A 11 35.10 7.66 -14.11
N GLY A 12 35.19 8.77 -14.85
CA GLY A 12 34.17 9.82 -14.89
C GLY A 12 32.81 9.31 -15.38
N SER A 13 32.79 8.53 -16.46
CA SER A 13 31.57 7.89 -16.97
C SER A 13 31.00 6.87 -16.00
N GLY A 14 31.86 6.09 -15.32
CA GLY A 14 31.44 5.13 -14.29
C GLY A 14 30.78 5.83 -13.09
N VAL A 15 31.37 6.91 -12.60
CA VAL A 15 30.81 7.72 -11.50
C VAL A 15 29.48 8.35 -11.91
N LEU A 16 29.39 8.96 -13.09
CA LEU A 16 28.16 9.57 -13.58
C LEU A 16 27.02 8.55 -13.72
N SER A 17 27.32 7.37 -14.27
CA SER A 17 26.36 6.28 -14.41
C SER A 17 25.87 5.77 -13.06
N ALA A 18 26.78 5.58 -12.09
CA ALA A 18 26.41 5.17 -10.74
C ALA A 18 25.47 6.19 -10.07
N VAL A 19 25.85 7.48 -10.07
CA VAL A 19 25.05 8.56 -9.49
C VAL A 19 23.66 8.65 -10.15
N SER A 20 23.60 8.57 -11.48
CA SER A 20 22.34 8.58 -12.22
C SER A 20 21.42 7.43 -11.78
N ASN A 21 21.95 6.20 -11.71
CA ASN A 21 21.18 5.04 -11.25
C ASN A 21 20.65 5.22 -9.83
N PHE A 22 21.46 5.74 -8.91
CA PHE A 22 21.00 6.01 -7.54
C PHE A 22 19.87 7.04 -7.46
N VAL A 23 19.90 8.06 -8.33
CA VAL A 23 18.84 9.08 -8.40
C VAL A 23 17.55 8.52 -9.00
N PHE A 24 17.64 7.69 -10.06
CA PHE A 24 16.47 7.14 -10.75
C PHE A 24 15.81 5.96 -10.03
N ILE A 25 16.60 5.12 -9.35
CA ILE A 25 16.08 3.97 -8.59
C ILE A 25 15.39 4.42 -7.31
N LYS A 26 15.73 5.60 -6.76
CA LYS A 26 15.08 6.14 -5.57
C LYS A 26 13.61 6.43 -5.87
N PRO A 27 12.65 5.69 -5.27
CA PRO A 27 11.24 5.97 -5.50
C PRO A 27 10.93 7.39 -5.03
N ARG A 28 10.36 8.20 -5.93
CA ARG A 28 9.84 9.51 -5.55
C ARG A 28 8.60 9.29 -4.70
N ALA A 29 8.70 9.63 -3.41
CA ALA A 29 7.58 9.61 -2.49
C ALA A 29 6.57 10.67 -2.92
N THR A 30 5.64 10.28 -3.77
CA THR A 30 4.48 11.11 -4.10
C THR A 30 3.54 11.04 -2.90
N TYR A 31 3.19 12.18 -2.31
CA TYR A 31 2.24 12.21 -1.20
C TYR A 31 0.87 11.74 -1.69
N GLY A 32 0.50 10.52 -1.33
CA GLY A 32 -0.84 9.98 -1.56
C GLY A 32 -1.86 10.58 -0.60
N GLN A 33 -3.07 10.03 -0.61
CA GLN A 33 -4.11 10.37 0.36
C GLN A 33 -3.59 10.24 1.81
N PRO A 34 -4.02 11.14 2.73
CA PRO A 34 -3.64 11.04 4.14
C PRO A 34 -3.98 9.66 4.70
N GLN A 35 -2.96 8.99 5.24
CA GLN A 35 -3.11 7.66 5.86
C GLN A 35 -3.67 7.73 7.29
N ARG A 36 -3.83 8.95 7.83
CA ARG A 36 -4.54 9.23 9.08
C ARG A 36 -5.78 10.05 8.74
N PHE A 37 -6.94 9.52 9.06
CA PHE A 37 -8.23 10.16 8.83
C PHE A 37 -9.22 9.74 9.92
N SER A 38 -10.19 10.61 10.20
CA SER A 38 -11.31 10.29 11.08
C SER A 38 -12.41 9.57 10.28
N ILE A 39 -13.04 8.58 10.90
CA ILE A 39 -14.15 7.81 10.31
C ILE A 39 -15.50 8.06 10.98
N GLY A 40 -15.55 8.93 11.99
CA GLY A 40 -16.76 9.21 12.77
C GLY A 40 -16.67 8.67 14.20
N LYS A 41 -17.83 8.63 14.88
CA LYS A 41 -18.00 8.13 16.25
C LYS A 41 -18.33 6.64 16.25
N PRO A 42 -18.09 5.92 17.36
CA PRO A 42 -18.52 4.52 17.49
C PRO A 42 -20.03 4.31 17.31
N GLU A 43 -20.84 5.34 17.58
CA GLU A 43 -22.30 5.36 17.39
C GLU A 43 -22.70 5.22 15.91
N ASP A 44 -21.85 5.69 14.98
CA ASP A 44 -22.10 5.64 13.54
C ASP A 44 -21.99 4.21 12.97
N PHE A 45 -21.50 3.26 13.78
CA PHE A 45 -21.32 1.85 13.41
C PHE A 45 -22.18 0.98 14.32
N PRO A 46 -23.39 0.54 13.90
CA PRO A 46 -24.26 -0.30 14.71
C PRO A 46 -23.65 -1.69 14.99
N ALA A 47 -24.02 -2.33 16.10
CA ALA A 47 -23.54 -3.67 16.41
C ALA A 47 -24.02 -4.70 15.37
N GLY A 48 -23.13 -5.61 14.96
CA GLY A 48 -23.38 -6.60 13.93
C GLY A 48 -23.16 -6.11 12.50
N THR A 49 -22.65 -4.87 12.31
CA THR A 49 -22.42 -4.31 10.97
C THR A 49 -20.99 -4.51 10.48
N ARG A 50 -20.87 -4.60 9.14
CA ARG A 50 -19.62 -4.62 8.40
C ARG A 50 -19.72 -3.56 7.30
N ILE A 51 -19.08 -2.43 7.51
CA ILE A 51 -19.18 -1.26 6.63
C ILE A 51 -17.85 -1.11 5.88
N ALA A 52 -17.88 -1.35 4.57
CA ALA A 52 -16.72 -1.15 3.70
C ALA A 52 -16.59 0.31 3.27
N LEU A 53 -15.44 0.92 3.54
CA LEU A 53 -15.06 2.26 3.09
C LEU A 53 -14.01 2.12 1.99
N GLU A 54 -14.46 1.84 0.77
CA GLU A 54 -13.60 1.51 -0.38
C GLU A 54 -12.58 2.61 -0.70
N ALA A 55 -12.99 3.88 -0.66
CA ALA A 55 -12.13 5.04 -0.89
C ALA A 55 -10.93 5.11 0.09
N ARG A 56 -11.07 4.49 1.26
CA ARG A 56 -10.06 4.42 2.30
C ARG A 56 -9.44 3.04 2.46
N ARG A 57 -9.87 2.05 1.66
CA ARG A 57 -9.40 0.66 1.68
C ARG A 57 -9.48 0.01 3.06
N ILE A 58 -10.56 0.30 3.79
CA ILE A 58 -10.83 -0.31 5.09
C ILE A 58 -12.25 -0.85 5.18
N CYS A 59 -12.47 -1.80 6.06
CA CYS A 59 -13.78 -2.27 6.49
C CYS A 59 -13.87 -2.12 8.00
N VAL A 60 -14.91 -1.45 8.48
CA VAL A 60 -15.21 -1.33 9.90
C VAL A 60 -16.15 -2.46 10.27
N VAL A 61 -15.77 -3.25 11.27
CA VAL A 61 -16.52 -4.39 11.77
C VAL A 61 -16.87 -4.14 13.23
N ARG A 62 -18.15 -4.26 13.58
CA ARG A 62 -18.60 -4.14 14.97
C ARG A 62 -19.31 -5.41 15.44
N GLU A 63 -18.78 -6.01 16.50
CA GLU A 63 -19.33 -7.22 17.13
C GLU A 63 -19.63 -6.95 18.60
N GLY A 64 -20.90 -6.64 18.89
CA GLY A 64 -21.32 -6.16 20.21
C GLY A 64 -20.57 -4.89 20.60
N ASN A 65 -19.72 -5.00 21.63
CA ASN A 65 -18.89 -3.91 22.14
C ASN A 65 -17.49 -3.86 21.52
N LYS A 66 -17.15 -4.78 20.62
CA LYS A 66 -15.86 -4.78 19.90
C LYS A 66 -16.01 -4.02 18.59
N LEU A 67 -15.11 -3.07 18.34
CA LEU A 67 -15.04 -2.32 17.10
C LEU A 67 -13.63 -2.48 16.51
N ALA A 68 -13.54 -2.91 15.26
CA ALA A 68 -12.28 -3.09 14.55
C ALA A 68 -12.32 -2.40 13.19
N ALA A 69 -11.19 -1.84 12.77
CA ALA A 69 -10.98 -1.35 11.41
C ALA A 69 -9.93 -2.25 10.74
N LEU A 70 -10.34 -2.92 9.67
CA LEU A 70 -9.53 -3.89 8.95
C LEU A 70 -9.15 -3.32 7.59
N SER A 71 -7.92 -3.58 7.15
CA SER A 71 -7.51 -3.25 5.78
C SER A 71 -8.25 -4.15 4.79
N THR A 72 -8.81 -3.58 3.73
CA THR A 72 -9.34 -4.34 2.59
C THR A 72 -8.28 -4.55 1.51
N THR A 73 -7.01 -4.29 1.80
CA THR A 73 -5.90 -4.57 0.87
C THR A 73 -5.46 -6.01 1.04
N CYS A 74 -5.59 -6.81 -0.02
CA CYS A 74 -5.18 -8.20 -0.06
C CYS A 74 -3.66 -8.31 0.18
N THR A 75 -3.26 -9.18 1.09
CA THR A 75 -1.85 -9.43 1.44
C THR A 75 -1.05 -10.14 0.34
N HIS A 76 -1.69 -10.64 -0.70
CA HIS A 76 -1.01 -11.25 -1.84
C HIS A 76 -0.28 -10.21 -2.70
N LEU A 77 -1.04 -9.40 -3.45
CA LEU A 77 -0.51 -8.38 -4.38
C LEU A 77 -1.25 -7.04 -4.26
N GLY A 78 -2.03 -6.83 -3.21
CA GLY A 78 -2.64 -5.53 -2.92
C GLY A 78 -3.99 -5.22 -3.59
N CYS A 79 -4.63 -6.19 -4.25
CA CYS A 79 -6.01 -6.03 -4.73
C CYS A 79 -6.97 -5.66 -3.57
N ILE A 80 -8.04 -4.93 -3.87
CA ILE A 80 -9.08 -4.67 -2.86
C ILE A 80 -9.99 -5.89 -2.73
N VAL A 81 -10.15 -6.39 -1.51
CA VAL A 81 -11.01 -7.53 -1.20
C VAL A 81 -12.45 -7.07 -0.94
N GLY A 82 -13.41 -7.86 -1.42
CA GLY A 82 -14.83 -7.64 -1.18
C GLY A 82 -15.32 -8.39 0.07
N LEU A 83 -16.48 -7.97 0.59
CA LEU A 83 -17.17 -8.69 1.66
C LEU A 83 -17.71 -10.04 1.16
N ALA A 84 -17.54 -11.09 1.96
CA ALA A 84 -18.15 -12.41 1.78
C ALA A 84 -18.87 -12.82 3.08
N ASP A 85 -19.60 -13.93 3.06
CA ASP A 85 -20.47 -14.37 4.16
C ASP A 85 -19.77 -14.40 5.53
N THR A 86 -18.54 -14.94 5.59
CA THR A 86 -17.79 -15.12 6.84
C THR A 86 -16.47 -14.35 6.92
N GLY A 87 -16.19 -13.47 5.94
CA GLY A 87 -14.90 -12.80 5.84
C GLY A 87 -14.77 -12.00 4.54
N PHE A 88 -13.62 -12.07 3.89
CA PHE A 88 -13.35 -11.33 2.65
C PHE A 88 -12.92 -12.26 1.51
N ALA A 89 -13.27 -11.87 0.28
CA ALA A 89 -12.90 -12.58 -0.94
C ALA A 89 -12.16 -11.65 -1.90
N CYS A 90 -11.00 -12.09 -2.37
CA CYS A 90 -10.20 -11.39 -3.36
C CYS A 90 -10.63 -11.79 -4.78
N PRO A 91 -11.09 -10.85 -5.63
CA PRO A 91 -11.54 -11.16 -6.98
C PRO A 91 -10.39 -11.48 -7.96
N CYS A 92 -9.15 -11.15 -7.60
CA CYS A 92 -8.00 -11.30 -8.51
C CYS A 92 -7.58 -12.76 -8.68
N HIS A 93 -7.32 -13.47 -7.57
CA HIS A 93 -6.81 -14.85 -7.58
C HIS A 93 -7.53 -15.76 -6.57
N GLY A 94 -8.67 -15.32 -6.03
CA GLY A 94 -9.53 -16.16 -5.17
C GLY A 94 -9.07 -16.32 -3.72
N SER A 95 -8.10 -15.53 -3.24
CA SER A 95 -7.71 -15.53 -1.82
C SER A 95 -8.92 -15.25 -0.93
N ARG A 96 -9.10 -16.07 0.11
CA ARG A 96 -10.12 -15.87 1.15
C ARG A 96 -9.43 -15.47 2.45
N LEU A 97 -9.97 -14.45 3.10
CA LEU A 97 -9.50 -13.98 4.40
C LEU A 97 -10.64 -14.07 5.39
N ASP A 98 -10.31 -14.39 6.63
CA ASP A 98 -11.22 -14.32 7.77
C ASP A 98 -11.51 -12.87 8.18
N ARG A 99 -12.36 -12.73 9.21
CA ARG A 99 -12.86 -11.46 9.73
C ARG A 99 -12.04 -10.97 10.92
#